data_AF-A0A5C7SGC8-F1
#
_entry.id   AF-A0A5C7SGC8-F1
#
_cell.length_a   1.000
_cell.length_b   1.000
_cell.length_c   1.000
_cell.angle_alpha   90.00
_cell.angle_beta   90.00
_cell.angle_gamma   90.00
#
_symmetry.space_group_name_H-M   'P 1'
#
loop_
_entity.id
_entity.type
_entity.pdbx_description
1 polymer ?
#
loop_
_entity_poly.entity_id
_entity_poly.type
_entity_poly.pdbx_seq_one_letter_code
_entity_poly.pdbx_strand_id
1 'polypeptide(L)'
;MSVFTPVTDADLAAWLKNYAIGRLDSLQGISAGVQNSNFFVTTSLGRYVLTLFETMPRAELPFYLHLMAHLARHGLPVPAPIANRDNEYLGSLSGKPAVLVSRLAGRSEMAPDAARCARIGAMLAGLHLAGLTFGRKQANPRGAEWRRDCAARVRGHLPAIEQAELDAELAFQAGFNLKALPQGVIHADLFRDNVLWDGDYIGGVIDFYFAGHDALLFDVAVTVNDWCASTDGSLDPAR
;
A
#
# COMPACT_ATOMS: atom_id res chain seq x y z
N MET A 1 -14.08 16.38 -2.40
CA MET A 1 -15.03 15.35 -2.87
C MET A 1 -14.24 14.47 -3.83
N SER A 2 -13.93 13.22 -3.46
CA SER A 2 -13.19 12.30 -4.33
C SER A 2 -14.04 12.00 -5.57
N VAL A 3 -13.52 12.33 -6.75
CA VAL A 3 -14.21 12.07 -8.01
C VAL A 3 -13.90 10.62 -8.38
N PHE A 4 -14.87 9.72 -8.17
CA PHE A 4 -14.72 8.34 -8.61
C PHE A 4 -15.07 8.22 -10.08
N THR A 5 -14.18 7.57 -10.84
CA THR A 5 -14.35 7.37 -12.29
C THR A 5 -15.24 6.16 -12.51
N PRO A 6 -16.45 6.32 -13.08
CA PRO A 6 -17.29 5.18 -13.41
C PRO A 6 -16.65 4.36 -14.53
N VAL A 7 -16.81 3.04 -14.44
CA VAL A 7 -16.39 2.09 -15.48
C VAL A 7 -17.62 1.27 -15.84
N THR A 8 -17.98 1.23 -17.12
CA THR A 8 -19.10 0.42 -17.60
C THR A 8 -18.65 -1.01 -17.89
N ASP A 9 -19.56 -1.99 -17.80
CA ASP A 9 -19.27 -3.37 -18.20
C ASP A 9 -18.78 -3.47 -19.65
N ALA A 10 -19.31 -2.65 -20.56
CA ALA A 10 -18.91 -2.64 -21.97
C ALA A 10 -17.46 -2.15 -22.15
N ASP A 11 -17.09 -1.05 -21.50
CA ASP A 11 -15.74 -0.50 -21.56
C ASP A 11 -14.73 -1.46 -20.94
N LEU A 12 -15.07 -2.03 -19.78
CA LEU A 12 -14.22 -3.00 -19.12
C LEU A 12 -14.07 -4.28 -19.95
N ALA A 13 -15.16 -4.84 -20.48
CA ALA A 13 -15.11 -6.04 -21.32
C ALA A 13 -14.26 -5.81 -22.59
N ALA A 14 -14.31 -4.62 -23.19
CA ALA A 14 -13.44 -4.27 -24.31
C ALA A 14 -11.97 -4.22 -23.89
N TRP A 15 -11.66 -3.58 -22.76
CA TRP A 15 -10.30 -3.48 -22.23
C TRP A 15 -9.70 -4.83 -21.81
N LEU A 16 -10.51 -5.71 -21.22
CA LEU A 16 -10.10 -7.06 -20.78
C LEU A 16 -9.72 -7.99 -21.94
N LYS A 17 -10.07 -7.66 -23.21
CA LYS A 17 -9.59 -8.40 -24.39
C LYS A 17 -8.06 -8.41 -24.52
N ASN A 18 -7.40 -7.41 -23.94
CA ASN A 18 -5.94 -7.31 -23.89
C ASN A 18 -5.31 -8.25 -22.86
N TYR A 19 -6.10 -9.02 -22.11
CA TYR A 19 -5.63 -9.91 -21.06
C TYR A 19 -5.97 -11.38 -21.39
N ALA A 20 -5.27 -12.31 -20.74
CA ALA A 20 -5.46 -13.75 -20.89
C ALA A 20 -6.28 -14.34 -19.71
N ILE A 21 -7.37 -13.66 -19.33
CA ILE A 21 -8.17 -13.97 -18.13
C ILE A 21 -9.63 -14.31 -18.43
N GLY A 22 -9.97 -14.59 -19.68
CA GLY A 22 -11.32 -14.97 -20.08
C GLY A 22 -12.28 -13.78 -20.25
N ARG A 23 -13.59 -14.05 -20.17
CA ARG A 23 -14.64 -13.03 -20.36
C ARG A 23 -15.06 -12.40 -19.04
N LEU A 24 -15.49 -11.15 -19.08
CA LEU A 24 -16.11 -10.48 -17.92
C LEU A 24 -17.43 -11.19 -17.57
N ASP A 25 -17.57 -11.56 -16.30
CA ASP A 25 -18.81 -12.12 -15.75
C ASP A 25 -19.50 -11.13 -14.81
N SER A 26 -18.74 -10.36 -14.00
CA SER A 26 -19.30 -9.29 -13.17
C SER A 26 -18.31 -8.18 -12.83
N LEU A 27 -18.85 -6.97 -12.64
CA LEU A 27 -18.15 -5.78 -12.18
C LEU A 27 -18.90 -5.19 -10.98
N GLN A 28 -18.20 -4.92 -9.87
CA GLN A 28 -18.78 -4.31 -8.68
C GLN A 28 -17.84 -3.24 -8.12
N GLY A 29 -18.34 -2.01 -7.93
CA GLY A 29 -17.58 -0.95 -7.29
C GLY A 29 -17.30 -1.23 -5.80
N ILE A 30 -16.14 -0.80 -5.32
CA ILE A 30 -15.73 -0.89 -3.92
C ILE A 30 -15.81 0.52 -3.32
N SER A 31 -16.72 0.71 -2.37
CA SER A 31 -16.93 2.01 -1.71
C SER A 31 -15.87 2.33 -0.63
N ALA A 32 -15.03 1.35 -0.29
CA ALA A 32 -13.92 1.51 0.65
C ALA A 32 -12.68 2.01 -0.10
N GLY A 33 -12.36 3.30 0.06
CA GLY A 33 -11.19 3.93 -0.55
C GLY A 33 -11.43 5.42 -0.80
N VAL A 34 -10.51 6.26 -0.35
CA VAL A 34 -10.64 7.73 -0.46
C VAL A 34 -9.87 8.33 -1.64
N GLN A 35 -8.92 7.59 -2.22
CA GLN A 35 -7.98 8.11 -3.21
C GLN A 35 -8.14 7.52 -4.62
N ASN A 36 -8.55 6.26 -4.76
CA ASN A 36 -8.61 5.56 -6.05
C ASN A 36 -9.99 4.94 -6.28
N SER A 37 -10.35 4.76 -7.55
CA SER A 37 -11.56 4.01 -7.92
C SER A 37 -11.24 2.52 -8.00
N ASN A 38 -11.79 1.74 -7.07
CA ASN A 38 -11.54 0.31 -6.97
C ASN A 38 -12.79 -0.50 -7.32
N PHE A 39 -12.61 -1.62 -8.01
CA PHE A 39 -13.69 -2.51 -8.43
C PHE A 39 -13.31 -3.97 -8.25
N PHE A 40 -14.24 -4.78 -7.75
CA PHE A 40 -14.16 -6.23 -7.88
C PHE A 40 -14.54 -6.62 -9.31
N VAL A 41 -13.68 -7.43 -9.93
CA VAL A 41 -13.88 -7.95 -11.29
C VAL A 41 -13.89 -9.46 -11.22
N THR A 42 -14.96 -10.09 -11.69
CA THR A 42 -15.01 -11.54 -11.87
C THR A 42 -14.99 -11.85 -13.35
N THR A 43 -14.12 -12.78 -13.75
CA THR A 43 -14.07 -13.31 -15.09
C THR A 43 -14.23 -14.82 -15.07
N SER A 44 -14.41 -15.41 -16.25
CA SER A 44 -14.52 -16.86 -16.38
C SER A 44 -13.29 -17.65 -15.94
N LEU A 45 -12.14 -16.99 -15.72
CA LEU A 45 -10.89 -17.63 -15.27
C LEU A 45 -10.42 -17.15 -13.89
N GLY A 46 -11.11 -16.22 -13.22
CA GLY A 46 -10.65 -15.78 -11.90
C GLY A 46 -11.36 -14.54 -11.34
N ARG A 47 -10.85 -14.09 -10.19
CA ARG A 47 -11.33 -12.90 -9.47
C ARG A 47 -10.18 -11.93 -9.27
N TYR A 48 -10.46 -10.67 -9.53
CA TYR A 48 -9.46 -9.60 -9.59
C TYR A 48 -9.97 -8.34 -8.90
N VAL A 49 -9.04 -7.42 -8.65
CA VAL A 49 -9.35 -6.04 -8.27
C VAL A 49 -8.80 -5.14 -9.38
N LEU A 50 -9.66 -4.28 -9.91
CA LEU A 50 -9.31 -3.21 -10.84
C LEU A 50 -9.15 -1.91 -10.03
N THR A 51 -8.03 -1.23 -10.22
CA THR A 51 -7.78 0.09 -9.64
C THR A 51 -7.53 1.10 -10.75
N LEU A 52 -8.30 2.19 -10.76
CA LEU A 52 -8.03 3.39 -11.55
C LEU A 52 -7.42 4.44 -10.63
N PHE A 53 -6.26 4.97 -11.02
CA PHE A 53 -5.55 5.98 -10.24
C PHE A 53 -6.08 7.37 -10.57
N GLU A 54 -6.59 8.05 -9.54
CA GLU A 54 -7.25 9.35 -9.69
C GLU A 54 -6.25 10.51 -9.70
N THR A 55 -5.21 10.41 -8.88
CA THR A 55 -4.25 11.49 -8.64
C THR A 55 -2.81 11.07 -8.88
N MET A 56 -2.49 9.77 -8.75
CA MET A 56 -1.11 9.29 -8.90
C MET A 56 -0.68 9.27 -10.38
N PRO A 57 0.43 9.94 -10.74
CA PRO A 57 0.93 9.96 -12.11
C PRO A 57 1.36 8.58 -12.62
N ARG A 58 1.13 8.31 -13.91
CA ARG A 58 1.56 7.07 -14.58
C ARG A 58 3.04 6.75 -14.37
N ALA A 59 3.89 7.77 -14.28
CA ALA A 59 5.34 7.61 -14.15
C ALA A 59 5.79 7.05 -12.78
N GLU A 60 4.97 7.18 -11.74
CA GLU A 60 5.30 6.71 -10.38
C GLU A 60 4.88 5.25 -10.16
N LEU A 61 3.85 4.80 -10.87
CA LEU A 61 3.26 3.46 -10.72
C LEU A 61 4.19 2.26 -10.96
N PRO A 62 5.15 2.29 -11.92
CA PRO A 62 5.97 1.13 -12.22
C PRO A 62 6.73 0.57 -11.01
N PHE A 63 7.20 1.42 -10.09
CA PHE A 63 7.91 0.94 -8.89
C PHE A 63 7.02 0.01 -8.06
N TYR A 64 5.80 0.47 -7.70
CA TYR A 64 4.85 -0.28 -6.88
C TYR A 64 4.39 -1.57 -7.54
N LEU A 65 4.08 -1.52 -8.84
CA LEU A 65 3.64 -2.71 -9.58
C LEU A 65 4.74 -3.77 -9.66
N HIS A 66 5.97 -3.36 -9.98
CA HIS A 66 7.07 -4.31 -10.01
C HIS A 66 7.43 -4.84 -8.62
N LEU A 67 7.26 -4.03 -7.56
CA LEU A 67 7.43 -4.50 -6.19
C LEU A 67 6.39 -5.56 -5.83
N MET A 68 5.11 -5.30 -6.05
CA MET A 68 4.04 -6.27 -5.79
C MET A 68 4.25 -7.57 -6.59
N ALA A 69 4.61 -7.47 -7.87
CA ALA A 69 4.95 -8.64 -8.69
C ALA A 69 6.15 -9.42 -8.13
N HIS A 70 7.19 -8.72 -7.66
CA HIS A 70 8.38 -9.33 -7.07
C HIS A 70 8.04 -10.07 -5.76
N LEU A 71 7.30 -9.44 -4.86
CA LEU A 71 6.88 -10.02 -3.58
C LEU A 71 5.96 -11.22 -3.79
N ALA A 72 4.98 -11.12 -4.70
CA ALA A 72 4.09 -12.24 -5.04
C ALA A 72 4.87 -13.45 -5.60
N ARG A 73 5.91 -13.21 -6.43
CA ARG A 73 6.80 -14.28 -6.93
C ARG A 73 7.64 -14.94 -5.85
N HIS A 74 7.86 -14.26 -4.73
CA HIS A 74 8.50 -14.84 -3.53
C HIS A 74 7.49 -15.58 -2.63
N GLY A 75 6.23 -15.74 -3.06
CA GLY A 75 5.21 -16.48 -2.33
C GLY A 75 4.52 -15.68 -1.22
N LEU A 76 4.75 -14.37 -1.15
CA LEU A 76 4.07 -13.52 -0.18
C LEU A 76 2.60 -13.26 -0.61
N PRO A 77 1.64 -13.25 0.34
CA PRO A 77 0.24 -13.00 0.05
C PRO A 77 -0.01 -11.51 -0.20
N VAL A 78 0.37 -11.01 -1.38
CA VAL A 78 0.18 -9.61 -1.81
C VAL A 78 -0.54 -9.57 -3.17
N PRO A 79 -1.15 -8.44 -3.58
CA PRO A 79 -1.87 -8.38 -4.85
C PRO A 79 -0.90 -8.56 -6.00
N ALA A 80 -0.98 -9.67 -6.73
CA ALA A 80 -0.14 -9.92 -7.89
C ALA A 80 -0.70 -9.13 -9.09
N PRO A 81 0.06 -8.20 -9.69
CA PRO A 81 -0.37 -7.51 -10.90
C PRO A 81 -0.52 -8.49 -12.07
N ILE A 82 -1.62 -8.37 -12.79
CA ILE A 82 -1.92 -9.18 -13.97
C ILE A 82 -1.37 -8.47 -15.19
N ALA A 83 -0.44 -9.10 -15.89
CA ALA A 83 0.10 -8.56 -17.12
C ALA A 83 -0.92 -8.69 -18.26
N ASN A 84 -0.96 -7.69 -19.14
CA ASN A 84 -1.65 -7.79 -20.42
C ASN A 84 -0.87 -8.71 -21.39
N ARG A 85 -1.40 -8.91 -22.59
CA ARG A 85 -0.80 -9.74 -23.65
C ARG A 85 0.54 -9.22 -24.17
N ASP A 86 0.87 -7.95 -23.91
CA ASP A 86 2.14 -7.32 -24.25
C ASP A 86 3.15 -7.37 -23.08
N ASN A 87 2.83 -8.12 -22.01
CA ASN A 87 3.61 -8.24 -20.77
C ASN A 87 3.73 -6.93 -19.96
N GLU A 88 2.78 -6.02 -20.10
CA GLU A 88 2.71 -4.79 -19.30
C GLU A 88 1.69 -4.90 -18.16
N TYR A 89 2.04 -4.40 -16.98
CA TYR A 89 1.14 -4.37 -15.81
C TYR A 89 0.24 -3.11 -15.76
N LEU A 90 0.57 -2.08 -16.54
CA LEU A 90 -0.03 -0.75 -16.42
C LEU A 90 -0.73 -0.34 -17.73
N GLY A 91 -2.06 -0.42 -17.73
CA GLY A 91 -2.89 0.02 -18.84
C GLY A 91 -3.43 1.44 -18.66
N SER A 92 -4.36 1.80 -19.53
CA SER A 92 -5.21 2.98 -19.39
C SER A 92 -6.67 2.58 -19.60
N LEU A 93 -7.58 3.06 -18.75
CA LEU A 93 -9.02 2.85 -18.85
C LEU A 93 -9.74 4.14 -18.44
N SER A 94 -10.75 4.56 -19.21
CA SER A 94 -11.48 5.81 -18.98
C SER A 94 -10.56 7.04 -18.85
N GLY A 95 -9.46 7.06 -19.63
CA GLY A 95 -8.47 8.14 -19.62
C GLY A 95 -7.53 8.16 -18.41
N LYS A 96 -7.58 7.15 -17.52
CA LYS A 96 -6.76 7.07 -16.31
C LYS A 96 -5.83 5.87 -16.33
N PRO A 97 -4.67 5.94 -15.64
CA PRO A 97 -3.85 4.76 -15.41
C PRO A 97 -4.69 3.69 -14.70
N ALA A 98 -4.64 2.46 -15.20
CA ALA A 98 -5.46 1.36 -14.73
C ALA A 98 -4.64 0.09 -14.55
N VAL A 99 -4.86 -0.59 -13.43
CA VAL A 99 -4.14 -1.80 -13.04
C VAL A 99 -5.14 -2.86 -12.63
N LEU A 100 -4.87 -4.09 -13.03
CA LEU A 100 -5.59 -5.27 -12.58
C LEU A 100 -4.67 -6.13 -11.71
N VAL A 101 -5.11 -6.47 -10.50
CA VAL A 101 -4.38 -7.35 -9.57
C VAL A 101 -5.23 -8.55 -9.15
N SER A 102 -4.60 -9.61 -8.69
CA SER A 102 -5.29 -10.75 -8.07
C SER A 102 -6.13 -10.32 -6.87
N ARG A 103 -7.35 -10.84 -6.72
CA ARG A 103 -8.14 -10.64 -5.51
C ARG A 103 -7.65 -11.57 -4.40
N LEU A 104 -7.29 -10.98 -3.27
CA LEU A 104 -6.89 -11.70 -2.05
C LEU A 104 -8.12 -12.11 -1.22
N ALA A 105 -7.95 -13.13 -0.39
CA ALA A 105 -8.99 -13.64 0.51
C ALA A 105 -8.98 -12.87 1.84
N GLY A 106 -10.08 -12.98 2.57
CA GLY A 106 -10.19 -12.43 3.92
C GLY A 106 -10.78 -11.01 4.00
N ARG A 107 -10.68 -10.44 5.19
CA ARG A 107 -11.18 -9.11 5.55
C ARG A 107 -10.28 -8.47 6.61
N SER A 108 -10.26 -7.15 6.67
CA SER A 108 -9.50 -6.44 7.69
C SER A 108 -10.14 -6.58 9.07
N GLU A 109 -9.33 -6.52 10.12
CA GLU A 109 -9.77 -6.60 11.52
C GLU A 109 -9.07 -5.54 12.38
N MET A 110 -9.87 -4.69 13.03
CA MET A 110 -9.35 -3.50 13.73
C MET A 110 -8.93 -3.76 15.17
N ALA A 111 -9.24 -4.93 15.72
CA ALA A 111 -8.89 -5.34 17.08
C ALA A 111 -8.04 -6.62 17.05
N PRO A 112 -6.79 -6.56 16.55
CA PRO A 112 -5.91 -7.74 16.52
C PRO A 112 -5.48 -8.11 17.94
N ASP A 113 -5.30 -9.41 18.17
CA ASP A 113 -4.69 -9.94 19.39
C ASP A 113 -3.16 -10.04 19.23
N ALA A 114 -2.48 -10.40 20.33
CA ALA A 114 -1.03 -10.58 20.34
C ALA A 114 -0.54 -11.63 19.34
N ALA A 115 -1.32 -12.69 19.10
CA ALA A 115 -0.97 -13.73 18.14
C ALA A 115 -0.95 -13.20 16.70
N ARG A 116 -1.90 -12.33 16.35
CA ARG A 116 -1.93 -11.62 15.07
C ARG A 116 -0.80 -10.61 14.95
N CYS A 117 -0.49 -9.84 15.99
CA CYS A 117 0.68 -8.95 15.99
C CYS A 117 1.99 -9.72 15.69
N ALA A 118 2.19 -10.88 16.31
CA ALA A 118 3.34 -11.74 16.03
C ALA A 118 3.38 -12.21 14.56
N ARG A 119 2.22 -12.55 13.97
CA ARG A 119 2.12 -12.92 12.54
C ARG A 119 2.44 -11.74 11.62
N ILE A 120 2.03 -10.52 11.96
CA ILE A 120 2.39 -9.31 11.21
C ILE A 120 3.89 -9.04 11.29
N GLY A 121 4.51 -9.18 12.47
CA GLY A 121 5.96 -9.07 12.59
C GLY A 121 6.70 -10.07 11.68
N ALA A 122 6.24 -11.32 11.63
CA ALA A 122 6.79 -12.33 10.72
C ALA A 122 6.57 -11.98 9.23
N MET A 123 5.37 -11.48 8.88
CA MET A 123 5.04 -11.05 7.52
C MET A 123 5.90 -9.86 7.07
N LEU A 124 6.09 -8.87 7.93
CA LEU A 124 6.95 -7.71 7.67
C LEU A 124 8.40 -8.11 7.45
N ALA A 125 8.93 -9.02 8.30
CA ALA A 125 10.26 -9.58 8.09
C ALA A 125 10.37 -10.32 6.75
N GLY A 126 9.34 -11.10 6.38
CA GLY A 126 9.27 -11.77 5.07
C GLY A 126 9.29 -10.78 3.89
N LEU A 127 8.55 -9.67 4.01
CA LEU A 127 8.57 -8.58 3.04
C LEU A 127 9.97 -7.96 2.91
N HIS A 128 10.62 -7.63 4.02
CA HIS A 128 11.97 -7.06 4.03
C HIS A 128 12.98 -8.00 3.39
N LEU A 129 12.95 -9.29 3.73
CA LEU A 129 13.85 -10.31 3.19
C LEU A 129 13.64 -10.51 1.69
N ALA A 130 12.40 -10.60 1.22
CA ALA A 130 12.10 -10.66 -0.20
C ALA A 130 12.52 -9.38 -0.93
N GLY A 131 12.42 -8.22 -0.27
CA GLY A 131 12.86 -6.92 -0.77
C GLY A 131 14.37 -6.79 -1.01
N LEU A 132 15.21 -7.62 -0.37
CA LEU A 132 16.67 -7.58 -0.55
C LEU A 132 17.10 -7.87 -2.00
N THR A 133 16.33 -8.67 -2.73
CA THR A 133 16.61 -9.04 -4.13
C THR A 133 15.86 -8.17 -5.13
N PHE A 134 15.11 -7.16 -4.68
CA PHE A 134 14.39 -6.24 -5.56
C PHE A 134 15.34 -5.18 -6.14
N GLY A 135 15.48 -5.15 -7.46
CA GLY A 135 16.48 -4.32 -8.13
C GLY A 135 16.12 -2.84 -8.30
N ARG A 136 14.85 -2.46 -8.17
CA ARG A 136 14.42 -1.06 -8.34
C ARG A 136 14.51 -0.31 -7.02
N LYS A 137 14.82 0.98 -7.09
CA LYS A 137 14.89 1.87 -5.92
C LYS A 137 14.04 3.11 -6.14
N GLN A 138 13.29 3.47 -5.11
CA GLN A 138 12.54 4.70 -4.99
C GLN A 138 12.70 5.18 -3.55
N ALA A 139 12.93 6.47 -3.35
CA ALA A 139 13.00 7.01 -1.99
C ALA A 139 11.63 6.88 -1.30
N ASN A 140 11.61 6.73 0.03
CA ASN A 140 10.37 6.77 0.81
C ASN A 140 9.59 8.07 0.49
N PRO A 141 8.37 7.97 -0.09
CA PRO A 141 7.57 9.14 -0.46
C PRO A 141 7.10 9.96 0.76
N ARG A 142 7.19 9.40 1.97
CA ARG A 142 6.88 10.05 3.25
C ARG A 142 8.13 10.22 4.14
N GLY A 143 9.30 10.28 3.51
CA GLY A 143 10.59 10.47 4.18
C GLY A 143 10.78 11.86 4.81
N ALA A 144 11.99 12.12 5.30
CA ALA A 144 12.32 13.36 6.01
C ALA A 144 12.09 14.64 5.20
N GLU A 145 12.32 14.60 3.88
CA GLU A 145 12.04 15.73 2.99
C GLU A 145 10.56 16.04 2.92
N TRP A 146 9.73 15.02 2.67
CA TRP A 146 8.29 15.17 2.69
C TRP A 146 7.77 15.73 4.03
N ARG A 147 8.31 15.26 5.16
CA ARG A 147 7.92 15.78 6.49
C ARG A 147 8.21 17.28 6.64
N ARG A 148 9.38 17.75 6.20
CA ARG A 148 9.72 19.18 6.22
C ARG A 148 8.81 20.02 5.32
N ASP A 149 8.55 19.55 4.10
CA ASP A 149 7.71 20.26 3.14
C ASP A 149 6.25 20.31 3.60
N CYS A 150 5.75 19.20 4.15
CA CYS A 150 4.42 19.12 4.73
C CYS A 150 4.29 20.10 5.90
N ALA A 151 5.26 20.09 6.82
CA ALA A 151 5.31 21.01 7.95
C ALA A 151 5.27 22.47 7.50
N ALA A 152 6.10 22.87 6.53
CA ALA A 152 6.13 24.23 6.02
C ALA A 152 4.75 24.68 5.47
N ARG A 153 4.01 23.77 4.84
CA ARG A 153 2.66 24.04 4.30
C ARG A 153 1.60 24.19 5.40
N VAL A 154 1.66 23.38 6.45
CA VAL A 154 0.64 23.37 7.51
C VAL A 154 0.93 24.36 8.63
N ARG A 155 2.20 24.74 8.85
CA ARG A 155 2.66 25.55 9.98
C ARG A 155 1.87 26.85 10.15
N GLY A 156 1.56 27.54 9.04
CA GLY A 156 0.78 28.79 9.07
C GLY A 156 -0.68 28.62 9.51
N HIS A 157 -1.19 27.39 9.55
CA HIS A 157 -2.54 27.05 10.00
C HIS A 157 -2.61 26.61 11.48
N LEU A 158 -1.46 26.46 12.14
CA LEU A 158 -1.37 25.99 13.53
C LEU A 158 -1.29 27.17 14.51
N PRO A 159 -1.84 27.06 15.73
CA PRO A 159 -1.54 27.96 16.84
C PRO A 159 -0.05 28.03 17.15
N ALA A 160 0.41 29.11 17.78
CA ALA A 160 1.83 29.34 18.06
C ALA A 160 2.49 28.23 18.89
N ILE A 161 1.74 27.61 19.82
CA ILE A 161 2.22 26.50 20.65
C ILE A 161 2.50 25.27 19.78
N GLU A 162 1.54 24.87 18.94
CA GLU A 162 1.68 23.73 18.03
C GLU A 162 2.76 23.97 16.95
N GLN A 163 2.96 25.22 16.52
CA GLN A 163 4.08 25.57 15.64
C GLN A 163 5.43 25.28 16.32
N ALA A 164 5.58 25.67 17.59
CA ALA A 164 6.80 25.44 18.34
C ALA A 164 7.02 23.93 18.58
N GLU A 165 5.97 23.16 18.86
CA GLU A 165 6.03 21.70 18.98
C GLU A 165 6.45 21.03 17.67
N LEU A 166 5.85 21.43 16.54
CA LEU A 166 6.19 20.93 15.21
C LEU A 166 7.66 21.25 14.86
N ASP A 167 8.11 22.48 15.09
CA ASP A 167 9.49 22.89 14.81
C ASP A 167 10.50 22.12 15.70
N ALA A 168 10.17 21.93 16.98
CA ALA A 168 10.98 21.15 17.91
C ALA A 168 11.07 19.67 17.52
N GLU A 169 9.96 19.06 17.12
CA GLU A 169 9.91 17.66 16.68
C GLU A 169 10.73 17.45 15.39
N LEU A 170 10.62 18.35 14.41
CA LEU A 170 11.44 18.26 13.20
C LEU A 170 12.93 18.36 13.50
N ALA A 171 13.32 19.25 14.43
CA ALA A 171 14.71 19.39 14.86
C ALA A 171 15.21 18.14 15.59
N PHE A 172 14.37 17.55 16.46
CA PHE A 172 14.67 16.30 17.16
C PHE A 172 14.88 15.15 16.17
N GLN A 173 13.96 14.96 15.23
CA GLN A 173 14.03 13.90 14.22
C GLN A 173 15.24 14.06 13.28
N ALA A 174 15.65 15.29 12.97
CA ALA A 174 16.83 15.58 12.16
C ALA A 174 18.15 15.14 12.84
N GLY A 175 18.14 14.94 14.15
CA GLY A 175 19.31 14.45 14.91
C GLY A 175 19.64 12.98 14.69
N PHE A 176 18.71 12.18 14.16
CA PHE A 176 18.93 10.74 13.94
C PHE A 176 19.56 10.44 12.58
N ASN A 177 20.63 9.64 12.58
CA ASN A 177 21.23 9.12 11.35
C ASN A 177 20.53 7.81 10.91
N LEU A 178 19.29 7.92 10.41
CA LEU A 178 18.52 6.76 9.95
C LEU A 178 19.20 6.00 8.79
N LYS A 179 20.04 6.68 8.00
CA LYS A 179 20.79 6.05 6.89
C LYS A 179 21.86 5.05 7.36
N ALA A 180 22.28 5.13 8.62
CA ALA A 180 23.23 4.18 9.21
C ALA A 180 22.56 2.86 9.64
N LEU A 181 21.23 2.83 9.73
CA LEU A 181 20.47 1.61 10.03
C LEU A 181 20.40 0.70 8.80
N PRO A 182 20.11 -0.61 8.98
CA PRO A 182 19.82 -1.51 7.87
C PRO A 182 18.76 -0.90 6.93
N GLN A 183 19.10 -0.80 5.65
CA GLN A 183 18.25 -0.22 4.62
C GLN A 183 17.63 -1.32 3.75
N GLY A 184 16.43 -1.07 3.25
CA GLY A 184 15.82 -1.94 2.26
C GLY A 184 14.46 -1.41 1.80
N VAL A 185 13.72 -2.26 1.10
CA VAL A 185 12.33 -1.95 0.73
C VAL A 185 11.46 -2.02 1.99
N ILE A 186 10.64 -0.99 2.17
CA ILE A 186 9.66 -0.87 3.24
C ILE A 186 8.25 -0.73 2.65
N HIS A 187 7.22 -1.16 3.39
CA HIS A 187 5.81 -0.92 3.06
C HIS A 187 5.41 0.52 3.38
N ALA A 188 5.90 1.05 4.49
CA ALA A 188 5.65 2.39 5.03
C ALA A 188 4.20 2.69 5.45
N ASP A 189 3.31 1.70 5.43
CA ASP A 189 1.86 1.88 5.69
C ASP A 189 1.18 0.56 6.09
N LEU A 190 1.87 -0.33 6.81
CA LEU A 190 1.36 -1.65 7.16
C LEU A 190 0.39 -1.57 8.35
N PHE A 191 -0.76 -0.95 8.15
CA PHE A 191 -1.83 -0.79 9.13
C PHE A 191 -2.83 -1.95 9.11
N ARG A 192 -3.67 -2.03 10.15
CA ARG A 192 -4.68 -3.09 10.34
C ARG A 192 -5.69 -3.18 9.21
N ASP A 193 -6.05 -2.06 8.61
CA ASP A 193 -6.96 -2.00 7.46
C ASP A 193 -6.31 -2.51 6.16
N ASN A 194 -4.98 -2.38 6.05
CA ASN A 194 -4.17 -2.90 4.94
C ASN A 194 -3.79 -4.38 5.07
N VAL A 195 -4.30 -5.09 6.08
CA VAL A 195 -4.13 -6.55 6.22
C VAL A 195 -5.47 -7.26 6.22
N LEU A 196 -5.58 -8.29 5.38
CA LEU A 196 -6.73 -9.15 5.26
C LEU A 196 -6.49 -10.47 5.99
N TRP A 197 -7.42 -10.84 6.85
CA TRP A 197 -7.43 -12.09 7.60
C TRP A 197 -8.39 -13.11 6.99
N ASP A 198 -7.88 -14.31 6.72
CA ASP A 198 -8.65 -15.48 6.31
C ASP A 198 -8.59 -16.55 7.41
N GLY A 199 -9.53 -16.45 8.36
CA GLY A 199 -9.47 -17.16 9.63
C GLY A 199 -8.27 -16.68 10.46
N ASP A 200 -7.38 -17.62 10.80
CA ASP A 200 -6.17 -17.35 11.58
C ASP A 200 -4.93 -17.04 10.73
N TYR A 201 -5.09 -17.04 9.39
CA TYR A 201 -4.01 -16.81 8.43
C TYR A 201 -4.12 -15.43 7.81
N ILE A 202 -2.97 -14.89 7.39
CA ILE A 202 -2.92 -13.68 6.57
C ILE A 202 -3.39 -14.06 5.17
N GLY A 203 -4.59 -13.61 4.81
CA GLY A 203 -5.16 -13.76 3.48
C GLY A 203 -4.55 -12.77 2.47
N GLY A 204 -4.05 -11.63 2.96
CA GLY A 204 -3.40 -10.64 2.12
C GLY A 204 -2.82 -9.43 2.85
N VAL A 205 -1.76 -8.83 2.32
CA VAL A 205 -1.30 -7.48 2.64
C VAL A 205 -1.49 -6.61 1.41
N ILE A 206 -2.17 -5.47 1.53
CA ILE A 206 -2.56 -4.59 0.42
C ILE A 206 -1.99 -3.18 0.58
N ASP A 207 -2.21 -2.32 -0.42
CA ASP A 207 -1.84 -0.90 -0.44
C ASP A 207 -0.34 -0.58 -0.35
N PHE A 208 0.40 -0.96 -1.40
CA PHE A 208 1.84 -0.70 -1.50
C PHE A 208 2.18 0.70 -2.02
N TYR A 209 1.23 1.62 -2.15
CA TYR A 209 1.46 2.91 -2.83
C TYR A 209 2.23 3.95 -2.00
N PHE A 210 2.62 3.60 -0.76
CA PHE A 210 3.62 4.31 0.03
C PHE A 210 4.97 3.60 0.12
N ALA A 211 5.11 2.43 -0.50
CA ALA A 211 6.33 1.66 -0.43
C ALA A 211 7.52 2.44 -1.01
N GLY A 212 8.69 2.19 -0.45
CA GLY A 212 9.91 2.87 -0.86
C GLY A 212 11.13 2.22 -0.22
N HIS A 213 12.26 2.90 -0.33
CA HIS A 213 13.52 2.48 0.27
C HIS A 213 13.87 3.40 1.44
N ASP A 214 14.02 2.81 2.63
CA ASP A 214 14.37 3.51 3.87
C ASP A 214 14.99 2.53 4.88
N ALA A 215 15.23 3.00 6.11
CA ALA A 215 15.57 2.16 7.24
C ALA A 215 14.45 1.14 7.51
N LEU A 216 14.79 -0.15 7.60
CA LEU A 216 13.82 -1.21 7.90
C LEU A 216 13.13 -0.99 9.26
N LEU A 217 13.85 -0.38 10.21
CA LEU A 217 13.32 -0.01 11.53
C LEU A 217 12.19 1.01 11.44
N PHE A 218 12.20 1.89 10.42
CA PHE A 218 11.10 2.83 10.20
C PHE A 218 9.79 2.08 9.93
N ASP A 219 9.83 1.04 9.09
CA ASP A 219 8.67 0.22 8.75
C ASP A 219 8.13 -0.55 9.97
N VAL A 220 9.03 -1.04 10.81
CA VAL A 220 8.67 -1.66 12.11
C VAL A 220 7.98 -0.64 13.01
N ALA A 221 8.53 0.58 13.13
CA ALA A 221 7.95 1.63 13.96
C ALA A 221 6.55 2.04 13.47
N VAL A 222 6.35 2.19 12.16
CA VAL A 222 5.03 2.47 11.55
C VAL A 222 4.04 1.35 11.89
N THR A 223 4.47 0.09 11.76
CA THR A 223 3.63 -1.07 12.07
C THR A 223 3.27 -1.12 13.56
N VAL A 224 4.24 -0.96 14.46
CA VAL A 224 4.01 -0.94 15.92
C VAL A 224 3.04 0.17 16.31
N ASN A 225 3.15 1.35 15.68
CA ASN A 225 2.30 2.50 15.99
C ASN A 225 0.80 2.24 15.73
N ASP A 226 0.44 1.43 14.74
CA ASP A 226 -0.97 1.08 14.50
C ASP A 226 -1.39 -0.21 15.23
N TRP A 227 -0.53 -1.23 15.25
CA TRP A 227 -0.88 -2.56 15.74
C TRP A 227 -0.81 -2.71 17.26
N CYS A 228 0.09 -1.97 17.92
CA CYS A 228 0.39 -2.12 19.33
C CYS A 228 -0.02 -0.89 20.16
N ALA A 229 -0.60 0.15 19.55
CA ALA A 229 -1.06 1.31 20.30
C ALA A 229 -2.39 1.04 21.03
N SER A 230 -2.50 1.63 22.21
CA SER A 230 -3.73 1.81 22.99
C SER A 230 -4.45 3.08 22.58
N THR A 231 -5.69 3.26 23.02
CA THR A 231 -6.51 4.45 22.67
C THR A 231 -5.94 5.78 23.17
N ASP A 232 -5.04 5.74 24.16
CA ASP A 232 -4.34 6.89 24.71
C ASP A 232 -2.98 7.16 24.04
N GLY A 233 -2.61 6.38 23.02
CA GLY A 233 -1.34 6.48 22.29
C GLY A 233 -0.16 5.76 22.97
N SER A 234 -0.36 5.13 24.13
CA SER A 234 0.67 4.28 24.75
C SER A 234 0.81 2.94 24.01
N LEU A 235 1.97 2.30 24.12
CA LEU A 235 2.16 0.95 23.59
C LEU A 235 1.61 -0.09 24.59
N ASP A 236 0.82 -1.03 24.07
CA ASP A 236 0.34 -2.20 24.79
C ASP A 236 1.48 -3.23 24.91
N PRO A 237 1.96 -3.54 26.12
CA PRO A 237 3.11 -4.43 26.32
C PRO A 237 2.83 -5.88 25.93
N ALA A 238 1.57 -6.26 25.72
CA ALA A 238 1.21 -7.61 25.29
C ALA A 238 1.28 -7.80 23.76
N ARG A 239 1.36 -6.71 22.98
CA ARG A 239 1.34 -6.72 21.50
C ARG A 239 2.67 -6.24 20.93
#